data_AF-A0A443L6I3-F1
#
_entry.id   AF-A0A443L6I3-F1
#
_cell.length_a   1.000
_cell.length_b   1.000
_cell.length_c   1.000
_cell.angle_alpha   90.00
_cell.angle_beta   90.00
_cell.angle_gamma   90.00
#
_symmetry.space_group_name_H-M   'P 1'
#
loop_
_entity.id
_entity.type
_entity.pdbx_description
1 polymer ?
#
loop_
_entity_poly.entity_id
_entity_poly.type
_entity_poly.pdbx_seq_one_letter_code
_entity_poly.pdbx_strand_id
1 'polypeptide(L)' 'MSEKKYEVEFLNNDDGRFLLFGGLANYHECFIEQEENNEGYWQQYFTEQEIKSIDERYWQFAVPVEDGE' A
#
# COMPACT_ATOMS: atom_id res chain seq x y z
N MET A 1 -15.92 10.45 9.80
CA MET A 1 -15.47 9.05 9.63
C MET A 1 -14.20 9.13 8.81
N SER A 2 -13.09 8.60 9.34
CA SER A 2 -11.88 8.47 8.54
C SER A 2 -12.18 7.57 7.34
N GLU A 3 -11.61 7.90 6.18
CA GLU A 3 -11.77 7.08 4.99
C GLU A 3 -11.02 5.76 5.17
N LYS A 4 -11.64 4.64 4.81
CA LYS A 4 -11.05 3.31 5.00
C LYS A 4 -9.76 3.19 4.19
N LYS A 5 -8.68 2.77 4.86
CA LYS A 5 -7.35 2.59 4.27
C LYS A 5 -7.01 1.11 4.08
N TYR A 6 -6.11 0.87 3.14
CA TYR A 6 -5.64 -0.43 2.72
C TYR A 6 -4.13 -0.40 2.51
N GLU A 7 -3.48 -1.51 2.80
CA GLU A 7 -2.17 -1.85 2.27
C GLU A 7 -2.36 -2.72 1.02
N VAL A 8 -1.42 -2.68 0.08
CA VAL A 8 -1.47 -3.55 -1.11
C VAL A 8 -0.34 -4.57 -0.99
N GLU A 9 -0.70 -5.81 -0.67
CA GLU A 9 0.24 -6.88 -0.31
C GLU A 9 0.47 -7.83 -1.50
N PHE A 10 1.61 -7.68 -2.18
CA PHE A 10 1.93 -8.50 -3.35
C PHE A 10 2.50 -9.87 -2.97
N LEU A 11 3.22 -9.95 -1.85
CA LEU A 11 3.78 -11.19 -1.32
C LEU A 11 3.84 -11.11 0.20
N ASN A 12 3.47 -12.21 0.85
CA ASN A 12 3.59 -12.39 2.29
C ASN A 12 3.90 -13.87 2.57
N ASN A 13 5.13 -14.13 2.97
CA ASN A 13 5.65 -15.46 3.23
C ASN A 13 6.72 -15.39 4.35
N ASP A 14 7.40 -16.51 4.60
CA ASP A 14 8.46 -16.59 5.61
C ASP A 14 9.67 -15.67 5.34
N ASP A 15 9.86 -15.22 4.10
CA ASP A 15 10.92 -14.27 3.71
C ASP A 15 10.50 -12.80 3.89
N GLY A 16 9.24 -12.52 4.24
CA GLY A 16 8.74 -11.18 4.55
C GLY A 16 7.52 -10.74 3.75
N ARG A 17 7.14 -9.47 3.94
CA ARG A 17 6.01 -8.82 3.29
C ARG A 17 6.49 -7.81 2.25
N PHE A 18 6.01 -7.92 1.02
CA PHE A 18 6.27 -6.95 -0.05
C PHE A 18 5.01 -6.16 -0.34
N LEU A 19 5.10 -4.83 -0.18
CA LEU A 19 3.98 -3.91 -0.26
C LEU A 19 4.15 -2.91 -1.39
N LEU A 20 3.04 -2.34 -1.86
CA LEU A 20 3.06 -1.14 -2.69
C LEU A 20 3.49 0.06 -1.88
N PHE A 21 4.46 0.82 -2.38
CA PHE A 21 4.81 2.13 -1.88
C PHE A 21 4.54 3.21 -2.92
N GLY A 22 4.03 4.33 -2.45
CA GLY A 22 3.68 5.49 -3.27
C GLY A 22 4.50 6.73 -2.87
N GLY A 23 5.00 7.43 -3.88
CA GLY A 23 5.57 8.77 -3.71
C GLY A 23 4.54 9.77 -3.22
N LEU A 24 4.95 10.63 -2.27
CA LEU A 24 4.11 11.66 -1.66
C LEU A 24 3.63 12.74 -2.67
N ALA A 25 4.28 12.85 -3.83
CA ALA A 25 3.90 13.74 -4.91
C ALA A 25 2.98 13.05 -5.93
N ASN A 26 1.72 12.81 -5.54
CA ASN A 26 0.66 12.26 -6.41
C ASN A 26 0.95 10.88 -7.01
N TYR A 27 1.66 10.00 -6.30
CA TYR A 27 1.90 8.61 -6.76
C TYR A 27 2.60 8.53 -8.14
N HIS A 28 3.36 9.57 -8.52
CA HIS A 28 4.14 9.59 -9.76
C HIS A 28 5.22 8.49 -9.78
N GLU A 29 5.66 8.07 -8.61
CA GLU A 29 6.57 6.96 -8.40
C GLU A 29 5.86 5.94 -7.51
N CYS A 30 5.67 4.73 -8.03
CA CYS A 30 5.18 3.59 -7.28
C CYS A 30 6.08 2.39 -7.53
N PHE A 31 6.41 1.68 -6.46
CA PHE A 31 7.24 0.49 -6.53
C PHE A 31 6.82 -0.51 -5.45
N ILE A 32 7.28 -1.74 -5.62
CA ILE A 32 7.02 -2.84 -4.70
C ILE A 32 8.34 -3.15 -4.01
N GLU A 33 8.35 -3.15 -2.69
CA GLU A 33 9.55 -3.40 -1.89
C GLU A 33 9.15 -4.06 -0.57
N GLN A 34 10.11 -4.68 0.13
CA GLN A 34 9.88 -5.23 1.46
C GLN A 34 9.44 -4.15 2.44
N GLU A 35 8.49 -4.49 3.31
CA GLU A 35 7.92 -3.60 4.32
C GLU A 35 9.00 -2.97 5.21
N GLU A 36 10.01 -3.74 5.59
CA GLU A 36 11.11 -3.29 6.45
C GLU A 36 11.92 -2.13 5.84
N ASN A 37 11.92 -1.99 4.52
CA ASN A 37 12.69 -0.96 3.80
C ASN A 37 11.95 0.38 3.69
N ASN A 38 10.70 0.50 4.15
CA ASN A 38 9.96 1.75 4.03
C ASN A 38 10.52 2.84 4.96
N GLU A 39 10.95 2.47 6.18
CA GLU A 39 11.44 3.39 7.25
C GLU A 39 10.55 4.64 7.49
N GLY A 40 9.29 4.63 7.02
CA GLY A 40 8.36 5.76 7.06
C GLY A 40 8.54 6.82 5.96
N TYR A 41 9.38 6.59 4.95
CA TYR A 41 9.64 7.56 3.87
C TYR A 41 8.56 7.59 2.79
N TRP A 42 7.87 6.47 2.57
CA TRP A 42 6.90 6.30 1.50
C TRP A 42 5.51 6.00 2.02
N GLN A 43 4.50 6.41 1.24
CA GLN A 43 3.12 6.13 1.59
C GLN A 43 2.82 4.64 1.41
N GLN A 44 2.31 4.02 2.46
CA GLN A 44 1.93 2.60 2.54
C GLN A 44 0.41 2.40 2.59
N TYR A 45 -0.33 3.45 2.99
CA TYR A 45 -1.77 3.39 3.22
C TYR A 45 -2.52 4.12 2.12
N PHE A 46 -3.38 3.40 1.41
CA PHE A 46 -4.11 3.90 0.26
C PHE A 46 -5.61 3.72 0.43
N THR A 47 -6.38 4.56 -0.26
CA THR A 47 -7.82 4.39 -0.41
C THR A 47 -8.08 3.49 -1.63
N GLU A 48 -9.28 2.94 -1.74
CA GLU A 48 -9.67 2.16 -2.93
C GLU A 48 -9.48 2.99 -4.22
N GLN A 49 -9.83 4.27 -4.19
CA GLN A 49 -9.71 5.15 -5.35
C GLN A 49 -8.24 5.41 -5.71
N GLU A 50 -7.36 5.58 -4.72
CA GLU A 50 -5.92 5.75 -4.94
C GLU A 50 -5.32 4.50 -5.58
N ILE A 51 -5.63 3.31 -5.04
CA ILE A 51 -5.16 2.04 -5.61
C ILE A 51 -5.59 1.90 -7.07
N LYS A 52 -6.88 2.12 -7.36
CA LYS A 52 -7.42 2.01 -8.72
C LYS A 52 -6.88 3.08 -9.68
N SER A 53 -6.46 4.23 -9.16
CA SER A 53 -5.85 5.29 -9.97
C SER A 53 -4.39 4.97 -10.32
N ILE A 54 -3.69 4.21 -9.46
CA ILE A 54 -2.37 3.64 -9.77
C ILE A 54 -2.54 2.50 -10.78
N ASP A 55 -3.31 1.46 -10.42
CA ASP A 55 -3.70 0.37 -11.29
C ASP A 55 -4.88 -0.42 -10.68
N GLU A 56 -6.00 -0.54 -11.40
CA GLU A 56 -7.18 -1.29 -10.93
C GLU A 56 -6.85 -2.74 -10.54
N ARG A 57 -5.87 -3.37 -11.19
CA ARG A 57 -5.48 -4.76 -10.91
C ARG A 57 -4.90 -4.91 -9.51
N TYR A 58 -4.40 -3.85 -8.89
CA TYR A 58 -3.84 -3.91 -7.54
C TYR A 58 -4.89 -4.05 -6.46
N TRP A 59 -6.15 -3.75 -6.77
CA TRP A 59 -7.26 -3.89 -5.83
C TRP A 59 -7.44 -5.32 -5.29
N GLN A 60 -7.10 -6.34 -6.10
CA GLN A 60 -7.19 -7.74 -5.66
C GLN A 60 -6.22 -8.09 -4.52
N PHE A 61 -5.20 -7.27 -4.29
CA PHE A 61 -4.18 -7.42 -3.26
C PHE A 61 -4.40 -6.48 -2.06
N ALA A 62 -5.50 -5.70 -2.06
CA ALA A 62 -5.78 -4.72 -1.03
C ALA A 62 -6.22 -5.41 0.28
N VAL A 63 -5.43 -5.22 1.34
CA VAL A 63 -5.72 -5.70 2.69
C VAL A 63 -6.20 -4.52 3.52
N PRO A 64 -7.41 -4.56 4.11
CA PRO A 64 -7.90 -3.46 4.92
C PRO A 64 -7.01 -3.29 6.16
N VAL A 65 -6.59 -2.06 6.42
CA VAL A 65 -5.91 -1.74 7.68
C VAL A 65 -6.99 -1.56 8.74
N GLU A 66 -6.91 -2.35 9.80
CA GLU A 66 -7.73 -2.10 10.97
C GLU A 66 -7.29 -0.76 11.56
N ASP A 67 -8.22 0.18 11.75
CA ASP A 67 -7.98 1.36 12.58
C ASP A 67 -7.62 0.83 13.96
N GLY A 68 -6.31 0.72 14.24
CA GLY A 68 -5.82 0.42 15.58
C GLY A 68 -6.33 1.53 16.50
N GLU A 69 -7.15 1.14 17.47
CA GLU A 69 -7.63 2.03 18.55
C GLU A 69 -6.47 2.77 19.24
#